data_AF-A0A843MFE9-F1
#
_entry.id   AF-A0A843MFE9-F1
#
_cell.length_a   1.000
_cell.length_b   1.000
_cell.length_c   1.000
_cell.angle_alpha   90.00
_cell.angle_beta   90.00
_cell.angle_gamma   90.00
#
_symmetry.space_group_name_H-M   'P 1'
#
loop_
_entity.id
_entity.type
_entity.pdbx_description
1 polymer ?
#
loop_
_entity_poly.entity_id
_entity_poly.type
_entity_poly.pdbx_seq_one_letter_code
_entity_poly.pdbx_strand_id
1 'polypeptide(L)' 'MDRITIRLPQQQVDLLEKLVDTGEFPTVSEAVRYAVRDFLTQKSDRIMRDAEAISTFDFRM' A
#
# COMPACT_ATOMS: atom_id res chain seq x y z
N MET A 1 7.58 11.77 -1.35
CA MET A 1 7.04 10.53 -0.76
C MET A 1 7.12 10.67 0.74
N ASP A 2 5.99 10.50 1.43
CA ASP A 2 5.97 10.55 2.89
C ASP A 2 6.52 9.26 3.49
N ARG A 3 7.24 9.35 4.61
CA ARG A 3 7.83 8.20 5.30
C ARG A 3 6.89 7.70 6.38
N ILE A 4 6.54 6.41 6.30
CA ILE A 4 5.70 5.74 7.28
C ILE A 4 6.54 4.66 7.99
N THR A 5 6.33 4.47 9.29
CA THR A 5 6.91 3.37 10.06
C THR A 5 5.79 2.44 10.50
N ILE A 6 5.88 1.15 10.17
CA ILE A 6 4.90 0.12 10.51
C ILE A 6 5.59 -1.06 11.21
N ARG A 7 4.84 -1.81 12.01
CA ARG A 7 5.31 -3.08 12.58
C ARG A 7 4.76 -4.23 11.75
N LEU A 8 5.64 -5.12 11.30
CA LEU A 8 5.29 -6.33 10.57
C LEU A 8 5.76 -7.54 11.38
N PRO A 9 5.05 -8.69 11.32
CA PRO A 9 5.56 -9.96 11.81
C PRO A 9 6.92 -10.27 11.18
N GLN A 10 7.85 -10.82 11.98
CA GLN A 10 9.22 -11.11 11.53
C GLN A 10 9.23 -11.97 10.25
N GLN A 11 8.37 -13.00 10.20
CA GLN A 11 8.25 -13.88 9.04
C GLN A 11 7.92 -13.13 7.74
N GLN A 12 7.15 -12.04 7.81
CA GLN A 12 6.83 -11.23 6.62
C GLN A 12 8.00 -10.35 6.19
N VAL A 13 8.79 -9.85 7.16
CA VAL A 13 10.02 -9.11 6.86
C VAL A 13 11.02 -10.03 6.16
N ASP A 14 11.22 -11.25 6.67
CA ASP A 14 12.13 -12.23 6.08
C ASP A 14 11.73 -12.59 4.63
N LEU A 15 10.43 -12.68 4.35
CA LEU A 15 9.93 -12.91 3.00
C LEU A 15 10.19 -11.72 2.08
N LEU A 16 10.00 -10.49 2.56
CA LEU A 16 10.30 -9.28 1.78
C LEU A 16 11.80 -9.16 1.47
N GLU A 17 12.66 -9.53 2.41
CA GLU A 17 14.11 -9.58 2.18
C GLU A 17 14.48 -10.61 1.11
N LYS A 18 13.86 -11.81 1.13
CA LYS A 18 14.06 -12.81 0.08
C LYS A 18 13.68 -12.31 -1.32
N LEU A 19 12.62 -11.50 -1.44
CA LEU A 19 12.24 -10.89 -2.74
C LEU A 19 13.31 -9.94 -3.27
N VAL A 20 14.09 -9.34 -2.39
CA VAL A 20 15.24 -8.51 -2.78
C VAL A 20 16.44 -9.39 -3.13
N ASP A 21 16.70 -10.42 -2.32
CA ASP A 21 17.80 -11.36 -2.55
C ASP A 21 17.67 -12.12 -3.88
N THR A 22 16.45 -12.44 -4.30
CA THR A 22 16.19 -13.07 -5.61
C THR A 22 16.30 -12.09 -6.78
N GLY A 23 16.42 -10.78 -6.51
CA GLY A 23 16.48 -9.73 -7.50
C GLY A 23 15.11 -9.36 -8.10
N GLU A 24 14.01 -9.85 -7.54
CA GLU A 24 12.66 -9.52 -8.00
C GLU A 24 12.32 -8.05 -7.72
N PHE A 25 12.79 -7.53 -6.58
CA PHE A 25 12.70 -6.13 -6.23
C PHE A 25 14.07 -5.56 -5.85
N PRO A 26 14.35 -4.29 -6.18
CA PRO A 26 15.64 -3.67 -5.85
C PRO A 26 15.78 -3.36 -4.36
N THR A 27 14.68 -3.16 -3.63
CA THR A 27 14.68 -2.90 -2.17
C THR A 27 13.37 -3.37 -1.54
N VAL A 28 13.38 -3.61 -0.23
CA VAL A 28 12.16 -3.91 0.55
C VAL A 28 11.14 -2.79 0.43
N SER A 29 11.59 -1.53 0.38
CA SER A 29 10.70 -0.37 0.24
C SER A 29 9.96 -0.37 -1.10
N GLU A 30 10.59 -0.82 -2.18
CA GLU A 30 9.94 -0.96 -3.49
C GLU A 30 8.93 -2.10 -3.50
N ALA A 31 9.27 -3.26 -2.91
CA ALA A 31 8.35 -4.39 -2.77
C ALA A 31 7.09 -4.00 -1.98
N VAL A 32 7.26 -3.29 -0.85
CA VAL A 32 6.14 -2.79 -0.05
C VAL A 32 5.31 -1.75 -0.83
N ARG A 33 5.96 -0.80 -1.53
CA ARG A 33 5.23 0.16 -2.38
C ARG A 33 4.41 -0.53 -3.47
N TYR A 34 4.97 -1.55 -4.11
CA TYR A 34 4.25 -2.33 -5.11
C TYR A 34 3.00 -2.99 -4.50
N ALA A 35 3.15 -3.69 -3.37
CA ALA A 35 2.05 -4.37 -2.69
C ALA A 35 0.96 -3.39 -2.24
N VAL A 36 1.32 -2.23 -1.68
CA VAL A 36 0.37 -1.20 -1.27
C VAL A 36 -0.39 -0.63 -2.48
N ARG A 37 0.32 -0.32 -3.57
CA ARG A 37 -0.31 0.18 -4.80
C ARG A 37 -1.29 -0.86 -5.37
N ASP A 38 -0.85 -2.10 -5.47
CA ASP A 38 -1.70 -3.19 -6.00
C ASP A 38 -2.94 -3.40 -5.13
N PHE A 39 -2.78 -3.42 -3.80
CA PHE A 39 -3.89 -3.48 -2.85
C PHE A 39 -4.87 -2.30 -3.00
N LEU A 40 -4.35 -1.09 -3.17
CA LEU A 40 -5.18 0.10 -3.37
C LEU A 40 -5.89 0.09 -4.72
N THR A 41 -5.24 -0.35 -5.79
CA THR A 41 -5.87 -0.51 -7.12
C THR A 41 -6.97 -1.56 -7.09
N GLN A 42 -6.75 -2.69 -6.41
CA GLN A 42 -7.78 -3.71 -6.23
C GLN A 42 -8.96 -3.21 -5.38
N LYS A 43 -8.72 -2.28 -4.44
CA LYS A 43 -9.76 -1.69 -3.59
C LYS A 43 -10.34 -0.38 -4.12
N SER A 44 -9.72 0.29 -5.09
CA SER A 44 -10.16 1.60 -5.58
C SER A 44 -11.54 1.55 -6.23
N ASP A 45 -11.95 0.42 -6.79
CA ASP A 45 -13.34 0.21 -7.24
C ASP A 45 -14.36 0.34 -6.10
N ARG A 46 -13.93 0.14 -4.86
CA ARG A 46 -14.76 0.33 -3.66
C ARG A 46 -14.48 1.68 -2.99
N ILE A 47 -13.22 2.09 -2.91
CA ILE A 47 -12.82 3.33 -2.24
C ILE A 47 -13.19 4.58 -3.05
N MET A 48 -13.18 4.56 -4.39
CA MET A 48 -13.70 5.71 -5.17
C MET A 48 -15.19 5.95 -4.89
N ARG A 49 -15.99 4.89 -4.71
CA ARG A 49 -17.40 5.02 -4.27
C ARG A 49 -17.52 5.66 -2.90
N ASP A 50 -16.64 5.30 -1.96
CA ASP A 50 -16.67 5.84 -0.59
C ASP A 50 -16.06 7.26 -0.50
N ALA A 51 -15.05 7.58 -1.30
CA ALA A 51 -14.40 8.90 -1.35
C ALA A 51 -15.28 9.95 -2.03
N GLU A 52 -16.06 9.58 -3.05
CA GLU A 52 -17.06 10.45 -3.68
C GLU A 52 -18.22 10.78 -2.71
N ALA A 53 -18.57 9.84 -1.81
CA ALA A 53 -19.54 10.09 -0.75
C ALA A 53 -19.00 11.05 0.33
N ILE A 54 -17.69 11.01 0.62
CA ILE A 54 -17.04 11.90 1.58
C ILE A 54 -16.90 13.33 1.00
N SER A 55 -16.53 13.47 -0.27
CA SER A 55 -16.46 14.80 -0.93
C SER A 55 -17.83 15.44 -1.14
N THR A 56 -18.87 14.64 -1.36
CA THR A 56 -20.27 15.12 -1.44
C THR A 56 -20.78 15.62 -0.08
N PHE A 57 -20.25 15.10 1.03
CA PHE A 57 -20.61 15.53 2.38
C PHE A 57 -20.00 16.89 2.76
N ASP A 58 -18.81 17.20 2.24
CA ASP A 58 -18.07 18.43 2.54
C ASP A 58 -18.63 19.67 1.81
N PHE A 59 -19.45 19.48 0.76
CA PHE A 59 -20.03 20.58 -0.02
C PHE A 59 -21.42 21.06 0.50
N ARG A 60 -21.94 20.47 1.58
CA ARG A 60 -23.29 20.77 2.12
C ARG A 60 -23.30 21.42 3.50
N MET A 61 -22.16 21.89 4.01
CA MET A 61 -22.07 22.62 5.29
C MET A 61 -21.74 24.10 5.09
#